data_AF-A0A838YRX4-F1
#
_entry.id   AF-A0A838YRX4-F1
#
_cell.length_a   1.000
_cell.length_b   1.000
_cell.length_c   1.000
_cell.angle_alpha   90.00
_cell.angle_beta   90.00
_cell.angle_gamma   90.00
#
_symmetry.space_group_name_H-M   'P 1'
#
loop_
_entity.id
_entity.type
_entity.pdbx_description
1 polymer ?
#
loop_
_entity_poly.entity_id
_entity_poly.type
_entity_poly.pdbx_seq_one_letter_code
_entity_poly.pdbx_strand_id
1 'polypeptide(L)'
;MANFRSSSFSVINWGYFRGLSSNKSIKNTTSRSSSKIKLLFFILLLSSCTIGGEETTQGVVTIDDSTVTTTLDEETTFEEGVLNFAQCMREEGINFPDPTFDIDGNPEFDNLEIENEDEFETAFENCEEILRNALPEQFDLDPEVEAALVDASLEFSQCMREEGIDFPDPKPGEFGFFAFRDADIDFSSEAVQQAFEICQPENPLDNLDD
;
A
#
# COMPACT_ATOMS: atom_id res chain seq x y z
N MET A 1 -19.20 42.37 44.30
CA MET A 1 -19.30 43.64 43.54
C MET A 1 -18.58 43.43 42.21
N ALA A 2 -19.30 43.21 41.10
CA ALA A 2 -19.76 44.24 40.13
C ALA A 2 -18.55 44.76 39.29
N ASN A 3 -18.46 44.73 37.95
CA ASN A 3 -19.40 44.84 36.83
C ASN A 3 -18.67 44.38 35.52
N PHE A 4 -19.28 43.64 34.59
CA PHE A 4 -20.14 44.07 33.46
C PHE A 4 -19.43 44.74 32.26
N ARG A 5 -19.35 44.02 31.13
CA ARG A 5 -19.41 44.44 29.70
C ARG A 5 -19.06 43.19 28.86
N SER A 6 -19.98 42.42 28.27
CA SER A 6 -20.96 42.70 27.21
C SER A 6 -20.39 43.51 26.04
N SER A 7 -20.08 42.82 24.94
CA SER A 7 -20.29 43.34 23.60
C SER A 7 -20.51 42.20 22.59
N SER A 8 -21.79 42.08 22.25
CA SER A 8 -22.44 41.42 21.14
C SER A 8 -21.80 41.56 19.75
N PHE A 9 -21.93 40.47 18.97
CA PHE A 9 -22.27 40.41 17.54
C PHE A 9 -21.37 41.10 16.50
N SER A 10 -20.78 40.30 15.61
CA SER A 10 -20.97 40.51 14.17
C SER A 10 -20.79 39.20 13.40
N VAL A 11 -21.92 38.66 12.95
CA VAL A 11 -22.03 37.56 12.00
C VAL A 11 -21.85 38.19 10.62
N ILE A 12 -20.74 37.95 9.94
CA ILE A 12 -20.59 38.36 8.53
C ILE A 12 -20.77 37.12 7.66
N ASN A 13 -22.00 37.06 7.16
CA ASN A 13 -22.57 36.19 6.16
C ASN A 13 -21.83 36.38 4.81
N TRP A 14 -21.05 35.40 4.38
CA TRP A 14 -20.55 35.33 2.99
C TRP A 14 -21.46 34.43 2.16
N GLY A 15 -22.70 34.87 1.98
CA GLY A 15 -23.57 34.39 0.92
C GLY A 15 -23.44 35.27 -0.32
N TYR A 16 -23.63 34.66 -1.50
CA TYR A 16 -23.77 35.26 -2.84
C TYR A 16 -22.51 35.40 -3.70
N PHE A 17 -22.08 34.28 -4.30
CA PHE A 17 -21.85 34.24 -5.75
C PHE A 17 -22.70 33.12 -6.36
N ARG A 18 -23.84 33.50 -6.91
CA ARG A 18 -24.67 32.68 -7.81
C ARG A 18 -24.42 33.13 -9.26
N GLY A 19 -24.26 32.17 -10.15
CA GLY A 19 -24.29 32.32 -11.61
C GLY A 19 -23.01 31.76 -12.23
N LEU A 20 -23.01 30.76 -13.11
CA LEU A 20 -24.02 30.32 -14.04
C LEU A 20 -23.89 28.82 -14.30
N SER A 21 -25.05 28.17 -14.36
CA SER A 21 -25.27 26.85 -14.92
C SER A 21 -24.91 26.83 -16.40
N SER A 22 -24.11 25.86 -16.83
CA SER A 22 -24.12 25.39 -18.21
C SER A 22 -24.00 23.87 -18.22
N ASN A 23 -25.10 23.24 -18.59
CA ASN A 23 -25.21 21.81 -18.89
C ASN A 23 -24.22 21.41 -19.99
N LYS A 24 -23.48 20.31 -19.79
CA LYS A 24 -23.29 19.36 -20.90
C LYS A 24 -23.10 17.92 -20.41
N SER A 25 -24.10 17.15 -20.82
CA SER A 25 -24.29 15.72 -20.67
C SER A 25 -23.21 14.89 -21.38
N ILE A 26 -22.73 13.87 -20.67
CA ILE A 26 -22.50 12.46 -21.06
C ILE A 26 -21.89 12.20 -22.44
N LYS A 27 -20.77 11.44 -22.46
CA LYS A 27 -20.65 10.15 -23.16
C LYS A 27 -19.27 9.49 -22.94
N ASN A 28 -19.33 8.27 -22.40
CA ASN A 28 -18.29 7.24 -22.45
C ASN A 28 -17.78 7.04 -23.88
N THR A 29 -16.47 6.81 -24.06
CA THR A 29 -15.97 5.89 -25.10
C THR A 29 -14.65 5.25 -24.70
N THR A 30 -14.74 3.99 -24.29
CA THR A 30 -13.78 2.93 -24.55
C THR A 30 -13.45 2.82 -26.04
N SER A 31 -12.17 2.51 -26.30
CA SER A 31 -11.70 1.44 -27.20
C SER A 31 -11.85 1.56 -28.73
N ARG A 32 -10.74 1.08 -29.33
CA ARG A 32 -10.65 0.30 -30.57
C ARG A 32 -10.64 1.04 -31.90
N SER A 33 -9.41 1.38 -32.27
CA SER A 33 -8.93 1.22 -33.64
C SER A 33 -9.13 -0.23 -34.10
N SER A 34 -9.90 -0.45 -35.16
CA SER A 34 -9.82 -1.67 -35.96
C SER A 34 -10.16 -1.38 -37.41
N SER A 35 -9.15 -1.61 -38.24
CA SER A 35 -9.10 -1.46 -39.68
C SER A 35 -10.20 -2.23 -40.43
N LYS A 36 -10.63 -1.60 -41.52
CA LYS A 36 -11.51 -2.15 -42.55
C LYS A 36 -10.82 -3.31 -43.26
N ILE A 37 -11.35 -4.53 -43.15
CA ILE A 37 -11.05 -5.61 -44.10
C ILE A 37 -12.36 -5.97 -44.79
N LYS A 38 -12.47 -5.53 -46.04
CA LYS A 38 -13.60 -5.80 -46.91
C LYS A 38 -13.54 -7.25 -47.37
N LEU A 39 -14.59 -7.95 -47.00
CA LEU A 39 -15.18 -9.14 -47.62
C LEU A 39 -14.98 -9.18 -49.15
N LEU A 40 -14.28 -10.21 -49.63
CA LEU A 40 -14.25 -10.60 -51.05
C LEU A 40 -14.59 -12.09 -51.18
N PHE A 41 -15.59 -12.32 -52.01
CA PHE A 41 -16.20 -13.56 -52.49
C PHE A 41 -15.21 -14.59 -53.09
N PHE A 42 -15.49 -15.90 -52.93
CA PHE A 42 -15.75 -16.91 -53.99
C PHE A 42 -15.80 -18.32 -53.35
N ILE A 43 -16.95 -18.98 -53.16
CA ILE A 43 -17.73 -19.83 -54.10
C ILE A 43 -17.22 -21.30 -54.22
N LEU A 44 -18.22 -22.23 -54.25
CA LEU A 44 -18.21 -23.64 -54.70
C LEU A 44 -17.60 -24.67 -53.72
N LEU A 45 -18.08 -25.91 -53.50
CA LEU A 45 -19.28 -26.70 -53.81
C LEU A 45 -19.01 -28.13 -53.21
N LEU A 46 -20.08 -28.91 -52.89
CA LEU A 46 -20.08 -30.40 -52.76
C LEU A 46 -19.35 -30.94 -51.50
N SER A 47 -19.63 -32.10 -50.90
CA SER A 47 -20.60 -33.20 -50.99
C SER A 47 -20.23 -34.16 -49.84
N SER A 48 -21.22 -34.87 -49.28
CA SER A 48 -21.11 -36.16 -48.55
C SER A 48 -20.19 -36.28 -47.32
N CYS A 49 -20.72 -36.52 -46.12
CA CYS A 49 -21.06 -37.83 -45.52
C CYS A 49 -19.86 -38.51 -44.80
N THR A 50 -20.10 -38.82 -43.52
CA THR A 50 -19.78 -40.07 -42.80
C THR A 50 -18.34 -40.42 -42.33
N ILE A 51 -18.29 -40.77 -41.03
CA ILE A 51 -17.42 -41.72 -40.31
C ILE A 51 -15.92 -41.41 -40.16
N GLY A 52 -15.49 -41.40 -38.89
CA GLY A 52 -14.53 -42.40 -38.42
C GLY A 52 -13.20 -41.89 -37.89
N GLY A 53 -12.90 -42.30 -36.65
CA GLY A 53 -11.60 -42.90 -36.33
C GLY A 53 -10.43 -41.94 -36.10
N GLU A 54 -10.16 -41.76 -34.82
CA GLU A 54 -8.94 -41.36 -34.13
C GLU A 54 -7.55 -41.66 -34.75
N GLU A 55 -6.60 -40.84 -34.28
CA GLU A 55 -5.14 -41.03 -34.25
C GLU A 55 -4.35 -40.92 -35.59
N THR A 56 -3.75 -39.75 -35.84
CA THR A 56 -2.29 -39.57 -36.00
C THR A 56 -1.94 -38.28 -36.74
N THR A 57 -1.49 -37.25 -36.01
CA THR A 57 -0.51 -36.27 -36.52
C THR A 57 0.25 -35.71 -35.33
N GLN A 58 1.53 -36.05 -35.18
CA GLN A 58 2.64 -35.30 -35.78
C GLN A 58 2.73 -33.86 -35.27
N GLY A 59 3.68 -33.70 -34.33
CA GLY A 59 4.62 -32.58 -34.24
C GLY A 59 4.12 -31.19 -34.59
N VAL A 60 3.71 -30.45 -33.57
CA VAL A 60 3.71 -28.98 -33.62
C VAL A 60 4.97 -28.49 -32.90
N VAL A 61 5.75 -27.72 -33.64
CA VAL A 61 6.90 -26.94 -33.20
C VAL A 61 6.45 -26.03 -32.06
N THR A 62 7.01 -26.24 -30.87
CA THR A 62 6.93 -25.30 -29.76
C THR A 62 7.62 -24.02 -30.18
N ILE A 63 6.83 -23.01 -30.51
CA ILE A 63 7.29 -21.63 -30.46
C ILE A 63 7.28 -21.29 -28.98
N ASP A 64 8.47 -20.98 -28.47
CA ASP A 64 8.72 -20.38 -27.17
C ASP A 64 7.90 -19.07 -27.10
N ASP A 65 6.68 -19.18 -26.57
CA ASP A 65 5.92 -18.04 -26.12
C ASP A 65 6.56 -17.64 -24.80
N SER A 66 7.68 -16.92 -24.90
CA SER A 66 8.10 -15.99 -23.86
C SER A 66 6.98 -14.97 -23.74
N THR A 67 5.94 -15.36 -23.00
CA THR A 67 5.05 -14.47 -22.29
C THR A 67 5.97 -13.63 -21.42
N VAL A 68 6.36 -12.49 -21.97
CA VAL A 68 6.69 -11.33 -21.16
C VAL A 68 5.41 -11.08 -20.38
N THR A 69 5.39 -11.64 -19.17
CA THR A 69 4.52 -11.18 -18.09
C THR A 69 4.87 -9.72 -17.91
N THR A 70 4.16 -8.86 -18.64
CA THR A 70 4.03 -7.46 -18.29
C THR A 70 3.37 -7.49 -16.93
N THR A 71 4.17 -7.37 -15.88
CA THR A 71 3.73 -6.97 -14.54
C THR A 71 2.99 -5.66 -14.76
N LEU A 72 1.67 -5.75 -14.80
CA LEU A 72 0.82 -4.62 -14.49
C LEU A 72 1.03 -4.45 -12.99
N ASP A 73 1.88 -3.51 -12.62
CA ASP A 73 1.82 -2.90 -11.29
C ASP A 73 0.43 -2.24 -11.21
N GLU A 74 -0.58 -3.04 -10.84
CA GLU A 74 -1.78 -2.50 -10.22
C GLU A 74 -1.30 -1.97 -8.87
N GLU A 75 -1.08 -0.66 -8.80
CA GLU A 75 -0.86 -0.01 -7.50
C GLU A 75 -2.07 -0.28 -6.63
N THR A 76 -1.93 -1.22 -5.69
CA THR A 76 -2.91 -1.45 -4.64
C THR A 76 -3.00 -0.19 -3.81
N THR A 77 -4.19 0.38 -3.70
CA THR A 77 -4.38 1.53 -2.81
C THR A 77 -4.10 1.12 -1.37
N PHE A 78 -3.80 2.08 -0.50
CA PHE A 78 -3.59 1.78 0.92
C PHE A 78 -4.79 1.04 1.52
N GLU A 79 -6.01 1.50 1.26
CA GLU A 79 -7.25 0.84 1.72
C GLU A 79 -7.35 -0.62 1.24
N GLU A 80 -7.06 -0.86 -0.04
CA GLU A 80 -7.08 -2.20 -0.63
C GLU A 80 -6.00 -3.10 -0.02
N GLY A 81 -4.81 -2.56 0.22
CA GLY A 81 -3.71 -3.26 0.86
C GLY A 81 -4.03 -3.68 2.28
N VAL A 82 -4.64 -2.81 3.10
CA VAL A 82 -5.05 -3.17 4.46
C VAL A 82 -6.16 -4.24 4.44
N LEU A 83 -7.10 -4.17 3.48
CA LEU A 83 -8.11 -5.22 3.30
C LEU A 83 -7.49 -6.57 2.89
N ASN A 84 -6.53 -6.55 1.97
CA ASN A 84 -5.80 -7.74 1.55
C ASN A 84 -4.97 -8.33 2.70
N PHE A 85 -4.37 -7.48 3.53
CA PHE A 85 -3.67 -7.90 4.74
C PHE A 85 -4.64 -8.56 5.74
N ALA A 86 -5.78 -7.94 6.01
CA ALA A 86 -6.81 -8.51 6.90
C ALA A 86 -7.31 -9.87 6.39
N GLN A 87 -7.47 -10.02 5.07
CA GLN A 87 -7.78 -11.30 4.46
C GLN A 87 -6.65 -12.33 4.68
N CYS A 88 -5.40 -11.97 4.42
CA CYS A 88 -4.24 -12.86 4.62
C CYS A 88 -4.17 -13.36 6.06
N MET A 89 -4.35 -12.47 7.05
CA MET A 89 -4.37 -12.85 8.46
C MET A 89 -5.45 -13.90 8.78
N ARG A 90 -6.62 -13.81 8.16
CA ARG A 90 -7.68 -14.83 8.28
C ARG A 90 -7.33 -16.15 7.61
N GLU A 91 -6.59 -16.12 6.52
CA GLU A 91 -6.10 -17.32 5.83
C GLU A 91 -5.03 -18.05 6.67
N GLU A 92 -4.20 -17.30 7.40
CA GLU A 92 -3.25 -17.81 8.39
C GLU A 92 -3.93 -18.32 9.69
N GLY A 93 -5.25 -18.12 9.82
CA GLY A 93 -6.04 -18.63 10.93
C GLY A 93 -6.28 -17.63 12.06
N ILE A 94 -5.81 -16.38 11.92
CA ILE A 94 -6.09 -15.30 12.85
C ILE A 94 -7.45 -14.70 12.54
N ASN A 95 -8.35 -14.63 13.53
CA ASN A 95 -9.63 -13.96 13.36
C ASN A 95 -9.46 -12.43 13.30
N PHE A 96 -8.99 -11.94 12.17
CA PHE A 96 -8.69 -10.54 11.93
C PHE A 96 -9.87 -9.87 11.19
N PRO A 97 -10.63 -8.95 11.82
CA PRO A 97 -11.74 -8.26 11.18
C PRO A 97 -11.26 -7.33 10.05
N ASP A 98 -12.13 -7.08 9.08
CA ASP A 98 -11.88 -6.02 8.08
C ASP A 98 -11.97 -4.64 8.74
N PRO A 99 -11.10 -3.67 8.37
CA PRO A 99 -11.18 -2.32 8.90
C PRO A 99 -12.34 -1.54 8.30
N THR A 100 -12.82 -0.56 9.05
CA THR A 100 -13.51 0.61 8.49
C THR A 100 -12.52 1.76 8.34
N PHE A 101 -12.79 2.73 7.47
CA PHE A 101 -11.91 3.89 7.28
C PHE A 101 -12.61 5.17 7.72
N ASP A 102 -11.89 6.00 8.48
CA ASP A 102 -12.38 7.32 8.89
C ASP A 102 -12.33 8.33 7.73
N ILE A 103 -12.64 9.61 8.01
CA ILE A 103 -12.62 10.67 7.00
C ILE A 103 -11.21 10.98 6.48
N ASP A 104 -10.19 10.66 7.26
CA ASP A 104 -8.78 10.89 6.96
C ASP A 104 -8.12 9.65 6.31
N GLY A 105 -8.88 8.56 6.13
CA GLY A 105 -8.42 7.32 5.51
C GLY A 105 -7.68 6.38 6.46
N ASN A 106 -7.75 6.61 7.78
CA ASN A 106 -7.12 5.73 8.76
C ASN A 106 -7.98 4.48 9.00
N PRO A 107 -7.37 3.28 9.07
CA PRO A 107 -8.09 2.04 9.34
C PRO A 107 -8.47 1.93 10.83
N GLU A 108 -9.73 1.63 11.10
CA GLU A 108 -10.30 1.32 12.40
C GLU A 108 -10.75 -0.14 12.43
N PHE A 109 -10.27 -0.91 13.42
CA PHE A 109 -10.60 -2.32 13.59
C PHE A 109 -11.53 -2.53 14.79
N ASP A 110 -12.73 -3.05 14.55
CA ASP A 110 -13.69 -3.38 15.60
C ASP A 110 -13.51 -4.80 16.12
N ASN A 111 -13.48 -4.97 17.45
CA ASN A 111 -13.44 -6.27 18.14
C ASN A 111 -12.24 -7.17 17.75
N LEU A 112 -11.07 -6.57 17.58
CA LEU A 112 -9.83 -7.30 17.35
C LEU A 112 -9.35 -7.94 18.66
N GLU A 113 -9.51 -9.25 18.78
CA GLU A 113 -9.04 -10.03 19.93
C GLU A 113 -7.92 -10.97 19.48
N ILE A 114 -6.68 -10.66 19.90
CA ILE A 114 -5.52 -11.52 19.66
C ILE A 114 -5.38 -12.47 20.85
N GLU A 115 -5.76 -13.73 20.66
CA GLU A 115 -5.70 -14.75 21.71
C GLU A 115 -4.30 -15.35 21.87
N ASN A 116 -3.56 -15.47 20.77
CA ASN A 116 -2.23 -16.09 20.72
C ASN A 116 -1.26 -15.16 19.98
N GLU A 117 -0.34 -14.56 20.73
CA GLU A 117 0.66 -13.62 20.20
C GLU A 117 1.65 -14.31 19.25
N ASP A 118 2.05 -15.56 19.52
CA ASP A 118 3.00 -16.30 18.68
C ASP A 118 2.39 -16.65 17.30
N GLU A 119 1.12 -17.07 17.29
CA GLU A 119 0.38 -17.33 16.04
C GLU A 119 0.15 -16.03 15.26
N PHE A 120 -0.16 -14.94 15.96
CA PHE A 120 -0.31 -13.64 15.33
C PHE A 120 0.98 -13.15 14.68
N GLU A 121 2.11 -13.23 15.37
CA GLU A 121 3.40 -12.80 14.82
C GLU A 121 3.77 -13.64 13.58
N THR A 122 3.60 -14.96 13.65
CA THR A 122 3.86 -15.85 12.50
C THR A 122 2.97 -15.49 11.31
N ALA A 123 1.67 -15.26 11.54
CA ALA A 123 0.75 -14.82 10.50
C ALA A 123 1.13 -13.44 9.95
N PHE A 124 1.56 -12.54 10.83
CA PHE A 124 2.00 -11.21 10.46
C PHE A 124 3.21 -11.25 9.53
N GLU A 125 4.26 -12.01 9.88
CA GLU A 125 5.46 -12.21 9.04
C GLU A 125 5.10 -12.76 7.64
N ASN A 126 4.09 -13.63 7.55
CA ASN A 126 3.63 -14.17 6.27
C ASN A 126 2.83 -13.15 5.43
N CYS A 127 2.22 -12.15 6.09
CA CYS A 127 1.31 -11.19 5.47
C CYS A 127 1.88 -9.76 5.34
N GLU A 128 2.99 -9.44 6.00
CA GLU A 128 3.51 -8.06 6.12
C GLU A 128 3.93 -7.44 4.79
N GLU A 129 4.34 -8.27 3.82
CA GLU A 129 4.70 -7.79 2.48
C GLU A 129 3.52 -7.12 1.78
N ILE A 130 2.29 -7.53 2.09
CA ILE A 130 1.06 -6.88 1.59
C ILE A 130 0.99 -5.43 2.08
N LEU A 131 1.27 -5.19 3.38
CA LEU A 131 1.27 -3.84 3.94
C LEU A 131 2.45 -3.02 3.42
N ARG A 132 3.64 -3.60 3.31
CA ARG A 132 4.82 -2.92 2.75
C ARG A 132 4.57 -2.44 1.32
N ASN A 133 3.90 -3.24 0.49
CA ASN A 133 3.55 -2.89 -0.88
C ASN A 133 2.36 -1.93 -1.00
N ALA A 134 1.53 -1.82 0.05
CA ALA A 134 0.40 -0.91 0.12
C ALA A 134 0.72 0.47 0.73
N LEU A 135 1.89 0.57 1.37
CA LEU A 135 2.51 1.80 1.87
C LEU A 135 3.68 2.29 0.99
N PRO A 136 3.64 2.24 -0.36
CA PRO A 136 4.70 2.81 -1.16
C PRO A 136 4.54 4.33 -1.12
N GLU A 137 5.49 5.01 -0.47
CA GLU A 137 5.73 6.45 -0.62
C GLU A 137 4.61 7.41 -0.15
N GLN A 138 3.57 6.94 0.53
CA GLN A 138 2.39 7.75 0.87
C GLN A 138 2.50 8.61 2.13
N PHE A 139 3.62 8.57 2.85
CA PHE A 139 3.92 9.69 3.73
C PHE A 139 4.49 10.79 2.85
N ASP A 140 3.61 11.63 2.30
CA ASP A 140 3.92 12.87 1.58
C ASP A 140 4.49 13.88 2.60
N LEU A 141 5.61 13.51 3.23
CA LEU A 141 6.31 14.31 4.21
C LEU A 141 6.96 15.47 3.49
N ASP A 142 7.09 16.59 4.20
CA ASP A 142 7.96 17.65 3.73
C ASP A 142 9.40 17.09 3.58
N PRO A 143 10.12 17.39 2.49
CA PRO A 143 11.48 16.89 2.29
C PRO A 143 12.44 17.21 3.43
N GLU A 144 12.22 18.30 4.16
CA GLU A 144 12.99 18.67 5.34
C GLU A 144 12.71 17.73 6.52
N VAL A 145 11.44 17.34 6.70
CA VAL A 145 11.02 16.36 7.71
C VAL A 145 11.55 14.97 7.38
N GLU A 146 11.48 14.55 6.12
CA GLU A 146 12.04 13.27 5.67
C GLU A 146 13.55 13.21 5.93
N ALA A 147 14.30 14.24 5.55
CA ALA A 147 15.73 14.32 5.79
C ALA A 147 16.06 14.24 7.29
N ALA A 148 15.32 14.95 8.13
CA ALA A 148 15.51 14.91 9.58
C ALA A 148 15.26 13.50 10.17
N LEU A 149 14.25 12.77 9.67
CA LEU A 149 13.97 11.41 10.09
C LEU A 149 15.05 10.42 9.64
N VAL A 150 15.55 10.55 8.40
CA VAL A 150 16.65 9.73 7.89
C VAL A 150 17.93 9.97 8.70
N ASP A 151 18.28 11.22 8.96
CA ASP A 151 19.47 11.58 9.72
C ASP A 151 19.41 11.05 11.16
N ALA A 152 18.29 11.23 11.86
CA ALA A 152 18.12 10.70 13.22
C ALA A 152 18.14 9.17 13.27
N SER A 153 17.56 8.50 12.27
CA SER A 153 17.59 7.05 12.15
C SER A 153 19.01 6.53 11.87
N LEU A 154 19.81 7.29 11.12
CA LEU A 154 21.22 6.98 10.88
C LEU A 154 22.07 7.17 12.15
N GLU A 155 21.86 8.24 12.90
CA GLU A 155 22.53 8.48 14.20
C GLU A 155 22.21 7.36 15.20
N PHE A 156 20.94 6.97 15.28
CA PHE A 156 20.50 5.83 16.08
C PHE A 156 21.23 4.53 15.69
N SER A 157 21.27 4.23 14.39
CA SER A 157 21.93 3.04 13.84
C SER A 157 23.43 3.04 14.12
N GLN A 158 24.08 4.20 14.07
CA GLN A 158 25.48 4.36 14.45
C GLN A 158 25.70 4.08 15.94
N CYS A 159 24.89 4.64 16.83
CA CYS A 159 24.99 4.39 18.27
C CYS A 159 24.82 2.90 18.60
N MET A 160 23.83 2.23 18.02
CA MET A 160 23.61 0.79 18.23
C MET A 160 24.85 -0.04 17.86
N ARG A 161 25.53 0.33 16.76
CA ARG A 161 26.81 -0.29 16.35
C ARG A 161 27.95 0.00 17.31
N GLU A 162 27.97 1.17 17.94
CA GLU A 162 28.95 1.50 18.99
C GLU A 162 28.73 0.66 20.27
N GLU A 163 27.48 0.36 20.61
CA GLU A 163 27.10 -0.57 21.68
C GLU A 163 27.34 -2.05 21.31
N GLY A 164 27.81 -2.31 20.09
CA GLY A 164 28.18 -3.64 19.61
C GLY A 164 27.03 -4.45 19.01
N ILE A 165 25.90 -3.81 18.71
CA ILE A 165 24.78 -4.39 17.97
C ILE A 165 24.99 -4.13 16.47
N ASP A 166 24.99 -5.18 15.64
CA ASP A 166 25.10 -5.03 14.18
C ASP A 166 23.79 -4.50 13.59
N PHE A 167 23.57 -3.19 13.75
CA PHE A 167 22.33 -2.51 13.39
C PHE A 167 22.44 -1.90 11.98
N PRO A 168 21.53 -2.19 11.04
CA PRO A 168 21.59 -1.69 9.67
C PRO A 168 21.18 -0.21 9.58
N ASP A 169 21.60 0.46 8.50
CA ASP A 169 21.13 1.83 8.21
C ASP A 169 19.68 1.81 7.64
N PRO A 170 18.88 2.86 7.87
CA PRO A 170 17.52 2.98 7.33
C PRO A 170 17.53 3.05 5.80
N LYS A 171 16.51 2.48 5.14
CA LYS A 171 16.32 2.64 3.69
C LYS A 171 15.45 3.88 3.41
N PRO A 172 15.72 4.64 2.32
CA PRO A 172 14.84 5.73 1.91
C PRO A 172 13.41 5.24 1.67
N GLY A 173 12.41 5.97 2.18
CA GLY A 173 10.99 5.60 2.09
C GLY A 173 10.52 4.51 3.07
N GLU A 174 11.42 3.81 3.76
CA GLU A 174 11.07 2.87 4.84
C GLU A 174 11.21 3.56 6.20
N PHE A 175 10.08 3.95 6.79
CA PHE A 175 10.03 4.61 8.08
C PHE A 175 9.16 3.85 9.09
N GLY A 176 9.35 4.16 10.37
CA GLY A 176 8.55 3.60 11.46
C GLY A 176 8.67 2.08 11.58
N PHE A 177 7.54 1.39 11.67
CA PHE A 177 7.44 -0.05 11.97
C PHE A 177 8.20 -0.95 10.97
N PHE A 178 8.40 -0.49 9.73
CA PHE A 178 9.07 -1.25 8.68
C PHE A 178 10.57 -0.93 8.53
N ALA A 179 11.06 0.17 9.09
CA ALA A 179 12.41 0.69 8.85
C ALA A 179 13.53 -0.32 9.14
N PHE A 180 13.31 -1.22 10.10
CA PHE A 180 14.29 -2.22 10.53
C PHE A 180 13.71 -3.63 10.62
N ARG A 181 12.57 -3.89 9.97
CA ARG A 181 11.89 -5.20 10.01
C ARG A 181 12.76 -6.33 9.44
N ASP A 182 13.46 -6.04 8.35
CA ASP A 182 14.33 -7.01 7.68
C ASP A 182 15.70 -7.19 8.39
N ALA A 183 15.93 -6.53 9.53
CA ALA A 183 17.19 -6.63 10.25
C ALA A 183 17.28 -7.97 11.00
N ASP A 184 18.40 -8.68 10.84
CA ASP A 184 18.69 -9.94 11.55
C ASP A 184 19.12 -9.64 13.00
N ILE A 185 18.19 -9.09 13.80
CA ILE A 185 18.41 -8.61 15.16
C ILE A 185 17.39 -9.22 16.11
N ASP A 186 17.88 -9.84 17.18
CA ASP A 186 17.02 -10.29 18.28
C ASP A 186 16.64 -9.10 19.18
N PHE A 187 15.54 -8.43 18.84
CA PHE A 187 14.97 -7.33 19.62
C PHE A 187 14.53 -7.74 21.04
N SER A 188 14.38 -9.04 21.31
CA SER A 188 14.07 -9.56 22.64
C SER A 188 15.31 -9.73 23.53
N SER A 189 16.52 -9.60 22.97
CA SER A 189 17.76 -9.78 23.71
C SER A 189 18.03 -8.61 24.66
N GLU A 190 18.59 -8.94 25.83
CA GLU A 190 18.97 -7.95 26.85
C GLU A 190 20.00 -6.93 26.32
N ALA A 191 20.94 -7.38 25.50
CA ALA A 191 21.96 -6.50 24.90
C ALA A 191 21.34 -5.45 23.99
N VAL A 192 20.38 -5.84 23.15
CA VAL A 192 19.69 -4.92 22.25
C VAL A 192 18.85 -3.93 23.07
N GLN A 193 18.06 -4.39 24.05
CA GLN A 193 17.24 -3.52 24.88
C GLN A 193 18.07 -2.47 25.65
N GLN A 194 19.23 -2.86 26.20
CA GLN A 194 20.13 -1.92 26.87
C GLN A 194 20.71 -0.90 25.88
N ALA A 195 21.12 -1.33 24.69
CA ALA A 195 21.58 -0.42 23.65
C ALA A 195 20.48 0.56 23.24
N PHE A 196 19.21 0.13 23.13
CA PHE A 196 18.07 1.03 22.87
C PHE A 196 17.87 2.09 23.95
N GLU A 197 18.07 1.76 25.23
CA GLU A 197 17.99 2.74 26.32
C GLU A 197 19.13 3.77 26.27
N ILE A 198 20.33 3.34 25.86
CA ILE A 198 21.51 4.22 25.73
C ILE A 198 21.37 5.11 24.49
N CYS A 199 20.90 4.53 23.39
CA CYS A 199 20.86 5.15 22.07
C CYS A 199 19.55 5.87 21.75
N GLN A 200 18.66 6.08 22.73
CA GLN A 200 17.33 6.67 22.46
C GLN A 200 17.42 7.89 21.54
N PRO A 201 16.78 7.86 20.35
CA PRO A 201 16.79 8.99 19.46
C PRO A 201 15.96 10.13 20.08
N GLU A 202 16.52 11.33 20.11
CA GLU A 202 15.73 12.54 20.38
C GLU A 202 14.69 12.73 19.26
N ASN A 203 13.54 13.35 19.55
CA ASN A 203 12.53 13.58 18.51
C ASN A 203 13.09 14.55 17.47
N PRO A 204 13.34 14.11 16.22
CA PRO A 204 13.96 14.98 15.21
C PRO A 204 13.06 16.15 14.79
N LEU A 205 11.77 16.10 15.12
CA LEU A 205 10.81 17.14 14.79
C LEU A 205 10.83 18.33 15.78
N ASP A 206 11.46 18.17 16.95
CA ASP A 206 11.44 19.22 17.99
C ASP A 206 12.20 20.49 17.58
N ASN A 207 13.09 20.41 16.58
CA ASN A 207 13.93 21.52 16.12
C ASN A 207 13.53 22.07 14.74
N LEU A 208 12.43 21.60 14.14
CA LEU A 208 12.01 22.01 12.78
C LEU A 208 11.12 23.27 12.76
N ASP A 209 10.71 23.78 13.93
CA ASP A 209 9.82 24.94 14.07
C ASP A 209 10.55 26.31 14.26
N ASP A 210 11.89 26.34 14.26
CA ASP A 210 12.72 27.54 14.54
C ASP A 210 13.19 28.35 13.31
#